data_AF-A0A4Z1T4E9-F1
#
_entry.id   AF-A0A4Z1T4E9-F1
#
_cell.length_a   1.000
_cell.length_b   1.000
_cell.length_c   1.000
_cell.angle_alpha   90.00
_cell.angle_beta   90.00
_cell.angle_gamma   90.00
#
_symmetry.space_group_name_H-M   'P 1'
#
loop_
_entity.id
_entity.type
_entity.pdbx_description
1 polymer ?
#
loop_
_entity_poly.entity_id
_entity_poly.type
_entity_poly.pdbx_seq_one_letter_code
_entity_poly.pdbx_strand_id
1 'polypeptide(L)'
;MPTNNFFEDISSEILKLCVSPHRKPRSKEPDIHLQDFLMHIAALANVPESCFTEAAEMLGRLSEIYVGRLTRQNIIRLTFAALIVSASKHSLPYSLREWAAFGCYFYSREEIKFMTEQLRAGLHVD
;
A
#
# COMPACT_ATOMS: atom_id res chain seq x y z
N MET A 1 -11.63 10.36 -12.40
CA MET A 1 -10.76 9.17 -12.39
C MET A 1 -9.32 9.67 -12.46
N PRO A 2 -8.42 9.12 -11.64
CA PRO A 2 -7.04 9.61 -11.60
C PRO A 2 -6.31 9.36 -12.90
N THR A 3 -5.39 10.27 -13.25
CA THR A 3 -4.64 10.20 -14.52
C THR A 3 -3.42 9.29 -14.39
N ASN A 4 -2.88 8.81 -15.52
CA ASN A 4 -1.65 8.01 -15.51
C ASN A 4 -0.48 8.76 -14.85
N ASN A 5 -0.38 10.07 -15.06
CA ASN A 5 0.67 10.91 -14.47
C ASN A 5 0.59 10.94 -12.94
N PHE A 6 -0.62 10.95 -12.37
CA PHE A 6 -0.81 10.91 -10.92
C PHE A 6 -0.21 9.64 -10.29
N PHE A 7 -0.44 8.48 -10.89
CA PHE A 7 0.10 7.22 -10.36
C PHE A 7 1.59 7.07 -10.60
N GLU A 8 2.11 7.63 -11.68
CA GLU A 8 3.56 7.74 -11.90
C GLU A 8 4.22 8.54 -10.77
N ASP A 9 3.69 9.73 -10.46
CA ASP A 9 4.20 10.61 -9.42
C ASP A 9 4.16 9.94 -8.03
N ILE A 10 2.99 9.43 -7.63
CA ILE A 10 2.81 8.74 -6.33
C ILE A 10 3.72 7.52 -6.21
N SER A 11 3.80 6.69 -7.26
CA SER A 11 4.65 5.49 -7.21
C SER A 11 6.14 5.86 -7.11
N SER A 12 6.57 6.93 -7.79
CA SER A 12 7.93 7.46 -7.71
C SER A 12 8.26 7.96 -6.30
N GLU A 13 7.34 8.69 -5.66
CA GLU A 13 7.50 9.15 -4.28
C GLU A 13 7.64 7.99 -3.29
N ILE A 14 6.75 7.00 -3.38
CA ILE A 14 6.80 5.82 -2.51
C ILE A 14 8.09 5.03 -2.72
N LEU A 15 8.55 4.88 -3.97
CA LEU A 15 9.77 4.13 -4.28
C LEU A 15 11.05 4.83 -3.80
N LYS A 16 11.05 6.17 -3.66
CA LYS A 16 12.18 6.92 -3.05
C LYS A 16 12.36 6.58 -1.57
N LEU A 17 11.32 6.11 -0.89
CA LEU A 17 11.39 5.67 0.51
C LEU A 17 12.08 4.30 0.67
N CYS A 18 12.21 3.54 -0.42
CA CYS A 18 12.78 2.20 -0.37
C CYS A 18 14.30 2.25 -0.20
N VAL A 19 14.81 1.50 0.76
CA VAL A 19 16.25 1.24 0.92
C VAL A 19 16.64 -0.10 0.30
N SER A 20 17.93 -0.27 0.02
CA SER A 20 18.49 -1.55 -0.39
C SER A 20 18.37 -2.58 0.74
N PRO A 21 17.76 -3.75 0.49
CA PRO A 21 17.58 -4.76 1.52
C PRO A 21 18.95 -5.26 2.02
N HIS A 22 19.16 -5.22 3.34
CA HIS A 22 20.40 -5.72 3.97
C HIS A 22 20.46 -7.26 4.06
N ARG A 23 19.40 -7.96 3.65
CA ARG A 23 19.30 -9.44 3.71
C ARG A 23 18.62 -9.99 2.45
N LYS A 24 18.94 -11.24 2.09
CA LYS A 24 18.31 -11.96 0.98
C LYS A 24 16.78 -11.99 1.16
N PRO A 25 16.01 -11.86 0.05
CA PRO A 25 14.56 -11.93 0.10
C PRO A 25 14.10 -13.23 0.76
N ARG A 26 13.19 -13.10 1.73
CA ARG A 26 12.40 -14.23 2.27
C ARG A 26 10.92 -14.16 1.84
N SER A 27 10.54 -13.14 1.07
CA SER A 27 9.14 -12.77 0.87
C SER A 27 8.56 -13.32 -0.44
N LYS A 28 7.34 -13.85 -0.40
CA LYS A 28 6.51 -14.22 -1.55
C LYS A 28 5.76 -13.01 -2.09
N GLU A 29 6.47 -11.93 -2.36
CA GLU A 29 5.81 -10.68 -2.77
C GLU A 29 5.54 -10.70 -4.28
N PRO A 30 4.43 -10.10 -4.72
CA PRO A 30 4.07 -10.10 -6.13
C PRO A 30 5.12 -9.32 -6.93
N ASP A 31 5.55 -9.92 -8.04
CA ASP A 31 6.47 -9.30 -8.99
C ASP A 31 5.66 -8.41 -9.95
N ILE A 32 5.26 -7.24 -9.46
CA ILE A 32 4.45 -6.25 -10.18
C ILE A 32 5.01 -4.85 -9.95
N HIS A 33 4.93 -3.99 -10.96
CA HIS A 33 5.28 -2.58 -10.81
C HIS A 33 4.25 -1.87 -9.92
N LEU A 34 4.75 -1.03 -9.01
CA LEU A 34 3.90 -0.32 -8.05
C LEU A 34 2.86 0.56 -8.75
N GLN A 35 3.25 1.28 -9.81
CA GLN A 35 2.33 2.10 -10.61
C GLN A 35 1.17 1.26 -11.17
N ASP A 36 1.48 0.15 -11.83
CA ASP A 36 0.47 -0.75 -12.42
C ASP A 36 -0.48 -1.30 -11.35
N PHE A 37 0.06 -1.65 -10.18
CA PHE A 37 -0.74 -2.12 -9.05
C PHE A 37 -1.71 -1.05 -8.52
N LEU A 38 -1.27 0.21 -8.40
CA LEU A 38 -2.12 1.32 -7.96
C LEU A 38 -3.19 1.64 -9.00
N MET A 39 -2.83 1.67 -10.28
CA MET A 39 -3.75 1.86 -11.40
C MET A 39 -4.81 0.75 -11.44
N HIS A 40 -4.40 -0.50 -11.20
CA HIS A 40 -5.30 -1.64 -11.16
C HIS A 40 -6.36 -1.48 -10.05
N ILE A 41 -5.94 -1.10 -8.84
CA ILE A 41 -6.88 -0.86 -7.73
C ILE A 41 -7.82 0.30 -8.06
N ALA A 42 -7.30 1.41 -8.60
CA ALA A 42 -8.12 2.56 -8.96
C ALA A 42 -9.13 2.27 -10.09
N ALA A 43 -8.83 1.31 -10.97
CA ALA A 43 -9.73 0.88 -12.02
C ALA A 43 -10.87 -0.01 -11.50
N LEU A 44 -10.62 -0.79 -10.44
CA LEU A 44 -11.61 -1.72 -9.87
C LEU A 44 -12.41 -1.15 -8.71
N ALA A 45 -11.84 -0.19 -7.98
CA ALA A 45 -12.42 0.40 -6.80
C ALA A 45 -12.51 1.92 -6.97
N ASN A 46 -13.63 2.52 -6.56
CA ASN A 46 -13.85 3.96 -6.55
C ASN A 46 -13.12 4.62 -5.37
N VAL A 47 -11.80 4.40 -5.29
CA VAL A 47 -10.93 4.98 -4.27
C VAL A 47 -10.54 6.40 -4.71
N PRO A 48 -10.82 7.44 -3.91
CA PRO A 48 -10.42 8.81 -4.23
C PRO A 48 -8.90 8.99 -4.28
N GLU A 49 -8.42 9.95 -5.08
CA GLU A 49 -7.00 10.32 -5.15
C GLU A 49 -6.40 10.62 -3.77
N SER A 50 -7.16 11.29 -2.91
CA SER A 50 -6.74 11.61 -1.53
C SER A 50 -6.32 10.38 -0.74
N CYS A 51 -6.94 9.21 -0.99
CA CYS A 51 -6.57 7.99 -0.29
C CYS A 51 -5.19 7.47 -0.71
N PHE A 52 -4.81 7.65 -1.99
CA PHE A 52 -3.50 7.29 -2.50
C PHE A 52 -2.42 8.23 -1.97
N THR A 53 -2.70 9.54 -1.95
CA THR A 53 -1.80 10.54 -1.34
C THR A 53 -1.58 10.25 0.14
N GLU A 54 -2.65 10.04 0.91
CA GLU A 54 -2.53 9.69 2.34
C GLU A 54 -1.79 8.37 2.57
N ALA A 55 -1.95 7.39 1.68
CA ALA A 55 -1.19 6.16 1.74
C ALA A 55 0.32 6.42 1.59
N ALA A 56 0.72 7.26 0.63
CA ALA A 56 2.10 7.67 0.45
C ALA A 56 2.64 8.42 1.70
N GLU A 57 1.87 9.34 2.28
CA GLU A 57 2.22 10.05 3.51
C GLU A 57 2.36 9.12 4.73
N MET A 58 1.49 8.11 4.85
CA MET A 58 1.61 7.07 5.88
C MET A 58 2.89 6.28 5.72
N LEU A 59 3.28 5.93 4.49
CA LEU A 59 4.55 5.27 4.22
C LEU A 59 5.75 6.17 4.50
N GLY A 60 5.65 7.47 4.20
CA GLY A 60 6.66 8.48 4.54
C GLY A 60 6.94 8.48 6.05
N ARG A 61 5.90 8.62 6.87
CA ARG A 61 6.01 8.52 8.34
C ARG A 61 6.55 7.17 8.81
N LEU A 62 6.07 6.08 8.22
CA LEU A 62 6.55 4.74 8.56
C LEU A 62 8.06 4.60 8.27
N SER A 63 8.55 5.22 7.20
CA SER A 63 9.97 5.19 6.82
C SER A 63 10.87 5.89 7.83
N GLU A 64 10.38 6.95 8.48
CA GLU A 64 11.07 7.67 9.54
C GLU A 64 11.11 6.86 10.85
N ILE A 65 10.01 6.19 11.19
CA ILE A 65 9.90 5.37 12.41
C ILE A 65 10.70 4.07 12.28
N TYR A 66 10.66 3.45 11.10
CA TYR A 66 11.29 2.15 10.83
C TYR A 66 12.38 2.28 9.75
N VAL A 67 13.37 3.13 10.03
CA VAL A 67 14.53 3.35 9.16
C VAL A 67 15.14 2.00 8.74
N GLY A 68 15.25 1.79 7.42
CA GLY A 68 15.86 0.59 6.84
C GLY A 68 14.92 -0.59 6.58
N ARG A 69 13.61 -0.45 6.81
CA ARG A 69 12.64 -1.55 6.63
C ARG A 69 11.74 -1.44 5.41
N LEU A 70 11.55 -0.27 4.82
CA LEU A 70 10.86 -0.15 3.54
C LEU A 70 11.82 -0.55 2.44
N THR A 71 11.45 -1.57 1.67
CA THR A 71 12.27 -2.12 0.60
C THR A 71 11.39 -2.40 -0.60
N ARG A 72 11.98 -2.50 -1.79
CA ARG A 72 11.22 -2.90 -2.99
C ARG A 72 10.53 -4.26 -2.84
N GLN A 73 10.99 -5.10 -1.91
CA GLN A 73 10.40 -6.41 -1.66
C GLN A 73 9.10 -6.34 -0.87
N ASN A 74 8.86 -5.32 -0.04
CA ASN A 74 7.64 -5.25 0.78
C ASN A 74 6.77 -4.04 0.44
N ILE A 75 7.18 -3.22 -0.52
CA ILE A 75 6.52 -1.96 -0.82
C ILE A 75 5.11 -2.16 -1.37
N ILE A 76 4.85 -3.20 -2.17
CA ILE A 76 3.51 -3.50 -2.67
C ILE A 76 2.56 -3.78 -1.50
N ARG A 77 2.93 -4.71 -0.62
CA ARG A 77 2.13 -5.04 0.58
C ARG A 77 1.90 -3.83 1.49
N LEU A 78 2.95 -3.07 1.76
CA LEU A 78 2.86 -1.90 2.65
C LEU A 78 2.00 -0.80 2.04
N THR A 79 2.14 -0.55 0.74
CA THR A 79 1.29 0.41 0.02
C THR A 79 -0.14 -0.04 0.01
N PHE A 80 -0.38 -1.33 -0.22
CA PHE A 80 -1.74 -1.87 -0.20
C PHE A 80 -2.39 -1.73 1.18
N ALA A 81 -1.66 -2.07 2.25
CA ALA A 81 -2.13 -1.88 3.62
C ALA A 81 -2.44 -0.39 3.91
N ALA A 82 -1.56 0.52 3.50
CA ALA A 82 -1.74 1.96 3.70
C ALA A 82 -2.98 2.48 2.95
N LEU A 83 -3.21 2.02 1.73
CA LEU A 83 -4.37 2.38 0.94
C LEU A 83 -5.68 1.91 1.60
N ILE A 84 -5.72 0.68 2.13
CA ILE A 84 -6.89 0.16 2.84
C ILE A 84 -7.15 0.95 4.13
N VAL A 85 -6.09 1.29 4.88
CA VAL A 85 -6.21 2.10 6.09
C VAL A 85 -6.77 3.48 5.75
N SER A 86 -6.26 4.15 4.71
CA SER A 86 -6.79 5.45 4.28
C SER A 86 -8.24 5.34 3.81
N ALA A 87 -8.55 4.40 2.92
CA ALA A 87 -9.91 4.13 2.47
C ALA A 87 -10.90 3.92 3.63
N SER A 88 -10.48 3.23 4.69
CA SER A 88 -11.29 3.04 5.89
C SER A 88 -11.54 4.36 6.63
N LYS A 89 -10.56 5.27 6.70
CA LYS A 89 -10.74 6.61 7.30
C LYS A 89 -11.74 7.46 6.52
N HIS A 90 -11.75 7.30 5.20
CA HIS A 90 -12.72 7.90 4.30
C HIS A 90 -14.06 7.15 4.26
N SER A 91 -14.27 6.18 5.17
CA SER A 91 -15.51 5.40 5.29
C SER A 91 -15.93 4.68 4.00
N LEU A 92 -14.96 4.27 3.17
CA LEU A 92 -15.26 3.48 1.97
C LEU A 92 -15.77 2.08 2.37
N PRO A 93 -16.91 1.62 1.82
CA PRO A 93 -17.64 0.47 2.33
C PRO A 93 -17.11 -0.89 1.84
N TYR A 94 -15.81 -1.01 1.55
CA TYR A 94 -15.23 -2.23 0.99
C TYR A 94 -14.89 -3.25 2.07
N SER A 95 -15.42 -4.45 1.92
CA SER A 95 -15.09 -5.60 2.74
C SER A 95 -13.67 -6.12 2.47
N LEU A 96 -13.12 -6.90 3.41
CA LEU A 96 -11.83 -7.58 3.21
C LEU A 96 -11.84 -8.52 1.99
N ARG A 97 -13.00 -9.05 1.61
CA ARG A 97 -13.14 -9.89 0.41
C ARG A 97 -13.00 -9.07 -0.87
N GLU A 98 -13.59 -7.88 -0.90
CA GLU A 98 -13.45 -6.96 -2.04
C GLU A 98 -12.02 -6.46 -2.15
N TRP A 99 -11.38 -6.08 -1.04
CA TRP A 99 -9.96 -5.75 -1.04
C TRP A 99 -9.10 -6.90 -1.55
N ALA A 100 -9.32 -8.13 -1.10
CA ALA A 100 -8.60 -9.27 -1.63
C ALA A 100 -8.76 -9.41 -3.16
N ALA A 101 -9.96 -9.15 -3.69
CA ALA A 101 -10.20 -9.14 -5.13
C ALA A 101 -9.47 -7.99 -5.84
N PHE A 102 -9.50 -6.78 -5.30
CA PHE A 102 -8.79 -5.61 -5.85
C PHE A 102 -7.27 -5.81 -5.84
N GLY A 103 -6.74 -6.54 -4.87
CA GLY A 103 -5.32 -6.91 -4.81
C GLY A 103 -4.96 -8.17 -5.61
N CYS A 104 -5.78 -8.59 -6.57
CA CYS A 104 -5.61 -9.82 -7.37
C CYS A 104 -5.41 -11.11 -6.54
N TYR A 105 -5.90 -11.13 -5.30
CA TYR A 105 -5.68 -12.22 -4.34
C TYR A 105 -4.20 -12.52 -4.04
N PHE A 106 -3.29 -11.56 -4.24
CA PHE A 106 -1.90 -11.69 -3.78
C PHE A 106 -1.82 -11.85 -2.25
N TYR A 107 -2.82 -11.34 -1.53
CA TYR A 107 -2.94 -11.45 -0.09
C TYR A 107 -4.33 -11.99 0.28
N SER A 108 -4.36 -12.96 1.19
CA SER A 108 -5.59 -13.47 1.80
C SER A 108 -6.26 -12.42 2.69
N ARG A 109 -7.52 -12.65 3.06
CA ARG A 109 -8.26 -11.72 3.95
C ARG A 109 -7.58 -11.59 5.31
N GLU A 110 -7.04 -12.70 5.80
CA GLU A 110 -6.32 -12.80 7.06
C GLU A 110 -5.00 -12.03 6.99
N GLU A 111 -4.25 -12.13 5.89
CA GLU A 111 -3.04 -11.33 5.64
C GLU A 111 -3.37 -9.84 5.52
N ILE A 112 -4.44 -9.49 4.82
CA ILE A 112 -4.90 -8.10 4.69
C ILE A 112 -5.25 -7.51 6.05
N LYS A 113 -6.01 -8.24 6.86
CA LYS A 113 -6.35 -7.82 8.22
C LYS A 113 -5.08 -7.62 9.05
N PHE A 114 -4.18 -8.60 9.05
CA PHE A 114 -2.95 -8.56 9.82
C PHE A 114 -2.03 -7.40 9.41
N MET A 115 -1.81 -7.17 8.11
CA MET A 115 -0.92 -6.11 7.64
C MET A 115 -1.49 -4.71 7.90
N THR A 116 -2.82 -4.55 7.83
CA THR A 116 -3.48 -3.26 8.14
C THR A 116 -3.46 -2.96 9.64
N GLU A 117 -3.68 -3.96 10.50
CA GLU A 117 -3.54 -3.84 11.96
C GLU A 117 -2.09 -3.49 12.35
N GLN A 118 -1.09 -4.15 11.76
CA GLN A 118 0.31 -3.81 12.01
C GLN A 118 0.65 -2.38 11.60
N LEU A 119 0.15 -1.93 10.45
CA LEU A 119 0.41 -0.56 9.98
C LEU A 119 -0.22 0.47 10.93
N ARG A 120 -1.47 0.25 11.35
CA ARG A 120 -2.16 1.09 12.34
C ARG A 120 -1.38 1.18 13.65
N ALA A 121 -0.96 0.03 14.18
CA ALA A 121 -0.18 -0.05 15.40
C ALA A 121 1.18 0.66 15.27
N GLY A 122 1.87 0.49 14.14
CA GLY A 122 3.16 1.11 13.88
C GLY A 122 3.09 2.64 13.68
N LEU A 123 1.95 3.16 13.24
CA LEU A 123 1.73 4.59 13.04
C LEU A 123 0.95 5.27 14.18
N HIS A 124 0.49 4.52 15.18
CA HIS A 124 -0.45 4.99 16.21
C HIS A 124 -1.71 5.65 15.61
N VAL A 125 -2.27 4.99 14.61
CA VAL A 125 -3.47 5.45 13.88
C VAL A 125 -4.64 4.56 14.23
N ASP A 126 -5.67 5.13 14.86
CA ASP A 126 -6.95 4.47 15.12
C ASP A 126 -7.76 4.29 13.82
#